data_AF-A0A7C3JS25-F1
#
_entry.id   AF-A0A7C3JS25-F1
#
_cell.length_a   1.000
_cell.length_b   1.000
_cell.length_c   1.000
_cell.angle_alpha   90.00
_cell.angle_beta   90.00
_cell.angle_gamma   90.00
#
_symmetry.space_group_name_H-M   'P 1'
#
loop_
_entity.id
_entity.type
_entity.pdbx_description
1 polymer ?
#
loop_
_entity_poly.entity_id
_entity_poly.type
_entity_poly.pdbx_seq_one_letter_code
_entity_poly.pdbx_strand_id
1 'polypeptide(L)'
;MNELPPWANGPFELLVHAEGHLLNGEDFDRRIALISFDNAIEVAIATYLTLNPIQRGKRTYKRDDIEKWLDNYHTKLEFLETELAARGIPWHVDKSHILWAHDQRNEQYHGGQKGIPEKQILALIRKAALWVFSVLYEVPDAEQRLAQAILNASPPDPPQHEEEYDRAIDREYGMVDLGDQSYYVSELLFAVDYAAYRETGGRLCAAKKNDEDPGKAK
;
A
#
# COMPACT_ATOMS: atom_id res chain seq x y z
N MET A 1 -9.33 9.34 10.17
CA MET A 1 -8.14 8.58 10.61
C MET A 1 -7.05 9.59 10.91
N ASN A 2 -6.44 9.59 12.10
CA ASN A 2 -5.30 10.47 12.37
C ASN A 2 -4.14 10.09 11.45
N GLU A 3 -3.36 11.05 10.94
CA GLU A 3 -2.18 10.74 10.14
C GLU A 3 -1.15 9.92 10.97
N LEU A 4 -0.37 9.08 10.30
CA LEU A 4 0.73 8.38 10.95
C LEU A 4 1.74 9.41 11.48
N PRO A 5 2.36 9.18 12.65
CA PRO A 5 3.49 9.99 13.06
C PRO A 5 4.56 10.00 11.97
N PRO A 6 5.21 11.13 11.64
CA PRO A 6 6.13 11.22 10.51
C PRO A 6 7.27 10.19 10.55
N TRP A 7 7.74 9.83 11.74
CA TRP A 7 8.79 8.84 11.93
C TRP A 7 8.35 7.38 11.74
N ALA A 8 7.04 7.11 11.67
CA ALA A 8 6.49 5.80 11.36
C ALA A 8 6.33 5.55 9.86
N ASN A 9 6.43 6.60 9.02
CA ASN A 9 6.19 6.50 7.58
C ASN A 9 7.17 5.55 6.88
N GLY A 10 8.47 5.64 7.15
CA GLY A 10 9.47 4.77 6.50
C GLY A 10 9.22 3.27 6.73
N PRO A 11 9.08 2.82 7.98
CA PRO A 11 8.69 1.43 8.25
C PRO A 11 7.32 1.04 7.66
N PHE A 12 6.36 1.97 7.62
CA PHE A 12 5.04 1.72 7.05
C PHE A 12 5.08 1.56 5.52
N GLU A 13 5.87 2.35 4.81
CA GLU A 13 6.05 2.24 3.35
C GLU A 13 6.57 0.86 2.94
N LEU A 14 7.44 0.24 3.75
CA LEU A 14 7.87 -1.14 3.52
C LEU A 14 6.70 -2.14 3.60
N LEU A 15 5.74 -1.94 4.51
CA LEU A 15 4.53 -2.75 4.57
C LEU A 15 3.67 -2.56 3.31
N VAL A 16 3.54 -1.32 2.82
CA VAL A 16 2.80 -1.01 1.59
C VAL A 16 3.44 -1.69 0.39
N HIS A 17 4.77 -1.62 0.25
CA HIS A 17 5.48 -2.30 -0.84
C HIS A 17 5.35 -3.82 -0.75
N ALA A 18 5.49 -4.39 0.45
CA ALA A 18 5.35 -5.83 0.67
C ALA A 18 3.95 -6.32 0.30
N GLU A 19 2.91 -5.58 0.69
CA GLU A 19 1.52 -5.91 0.39
C GLU A 19 1.21 -5.77 -1.10
N GLY A 20 1.74 -4.75 -1.78
CA GLY A 20 1.60 -4.60 -3.22
C GLY A 20 2.11 -5.81 -4.00
N HIS A 21 3.32 -6.30 -3.66
CA HIS A 21 3.84 -7.54 -4.23
C HIS A 21 2.95 -8.75 -3.87
N LEU A 22 2.53 -8.87 -2.61
CA LEU A 22 1.66 -9.98 -2.21
C LEU A 22 0.38 -10.06 -3.05
N LEU A 23 -0.21 -8.92 -3.39
CA LEU A 23 -1.44 -8.83 -4.20
C LEU A 23 -1.21 -9.12 -5.69
N ASN A 24 -0.06 -8.71 -6.27
CA ASN A 24 0.30 -9.09 -7.64
C ASN A 24 0.43 -10.61 -7.79
N GLY A 25 1.01 -11.27 -6.77
CA GLY A 25 0.81 -12.70 -6.53
C GLY A 25 1.58 -13.67 -7.43
N GLU A 26 2.42 -13.19 -8.35
CA GLU A 26 3.35 -14.03 -9.14
C GLU A 26 4.44 -14.64 -8.24
N ASP A 27 5.14 -15.66 -8.74
CA ASP A 27 6.17 -16.37 -7.97
C ASP A 27 7.32 -15.47 -7.52
N PHE A 28 7.73 -14.54 -8.39
CA PHE A 28 8.70 -13.52 -8.06
C PHE A 28 8.16 -12.58 -6.97
N ASP A 29 6.93 -12.08 -7.15
CA ASP A 29 6.31 -11.18 -6.19
C ASP A 29 6.16 -11.81 -4.80
N ARG A 30 5.83 -13.10 -4.71
CA ARG A 30 5.77 -13.81 -3.42
C ARG A 30 7.10 -13.83 -2.70
N ARG A 31 8.21 -13.98 -3.43
CA ARG A 31 9.56 -13.90 -2.84
C ARG A 31 9.84 -12.50 -2.33
N ILE A 32 9.53 -11.49 -3.15
CA ILE A 32 9.74 -10.09 -2.76
C ILE A 32 8.84 -9.71 -1.58
N ALA A 33 7.59 -10.17 -1.53
CA ALA A 33 6.68 -9.96 -0.42
C ALA A 33 7.23 -10.55 0.89
N LEU A 34 7.68 -11.82 0.87
CA LEU A 34 8.30 -12.46 2.04
C LEU A 34 9.49 -11.65 2.56
N ILE A 35 10.41 -11.28 1.67
CA ILE A 35 11.59 -10.49 2.01
C ILE A 35 11.19 -9.12 2.57
N SER A 36 10.21 -8.47 1.95
CA SER A 36 9.82 -7.10 2.31
C SER A 36 9.08 -7.05 3.64
N PHE A 37 8.21 -8.03 3.96
CA PHE A 37 7.58 -8.12 5.29
C PHE A 37 8.60 -8.39 6.40
N ASP A 38 9.56 -9.28 6.15
CA ASP A 38 10.63 -9.57 7.11
C ASP A 38 11.50 -8.33 7.36
N ASN A 39 11.89 -7.62 6.29
CA ASN A 39 12.60 -6.35 6.39
C ASN A 39 11.78 -5.26 7.10
N ALA A 40 10.46 -5.24 6.91
CA ALA A 40 9.60 -4.28 7.60
C ALA A 40 9.65 -4.47 9.13
N ILE A 41 9.73 -5.71 9.63
CA ILE A 41 9.94 -5.99 11.07
C ILE A 41 11.27 -5.40 11.54
N GLU A 42 12.35 -5.71 10.83
CA GLU A 42 13.70 -5.26 11.17
C GLU A 42 13.82 -3.74 11.19
N VAL A 43 13.33 -3.08 10.13
CA VAL A 43 13.37 -1.61 10.00
C VAL A 43 12.44 -0.94 11.01
N ALA A 44 11.27 -1.52 11.30
CA ALA A 44 10.37 -0.99 12.34
C ALA A 44 11.06 -0.96 13.71
N ILE A 45 11.72 -2.05 14.09
CA ILE A 45 12.47 -2.14 15.36
C ILE A 45 13.66 -1.18 15.36
N ALA A 46 14.46 -1.20 14.30
CA ALA A 46 15.66 -0.38 14.22
C ALA A 46 15.33 1.12 14.29
N THR A 47 14.33 1.55 13.51
CA THR A 47 13.85 2.93 13.52
C THR A 47 13.38 3.32 14.91
N TYR A 48 12.52 2.51 15.53
CA TYR A 48 11.98 2.78 16.87
C TYR A 48 13.06 2.94 17.95
N LEU A 49 14.13 2.13 17.89
CA LEU A 49 15.25 2.21 18.83
C LEU A 49 16.03 3.52 18.71
N THR A 50 16.11 4.09 17.51
CA THR A 50 16.80 5.38 17.24
C THR A 50 15.95 6.61 17.57
N LEU A 51 14.65 6.46 17.80
CA LEU A 51 13.77 7.58 18.10
C LEU A 51 14.12 8.25 19.43
N ASN A 52 13.88 9.57 19.49
CA ASN A 52 13.92 10.28 20.75
C ASN A 52 12.84 9.73 21.69
N PRO A 53 13.11 9.58 23.01
CA PRO A 53 12.12 9.10 23.98
C PRO A 53 10.73 9.74 23.86
N ILE A 54 10.63 11.03 23.56
CA ILE A 54 9.34 11.71 23.41
C ILE A 54 8.46 11.13 22.28
N GLN A 55 9.09 10.59 21.23
CA GLN A 55 8.41 9.98 20.07
C GLN A 55 7.95 8.55 20.35
N ARG A 56 8.36 7.98 21.48
CA ARG A 56 8.06 6.60 21.89
C ARG A 56 7.50 6.50 23.31
N GLY A 57 6.66 7.46 23.69
CA GLY A 57 5.96 7.44 24.98
C GLY A 57 6.88 7.65 26.20
N LYS A 58 7.95 8.44 26.04
CA LYS A 58 9.00 8.71 27.05
C LYS A 58 9.80 7.47 27.47
N ARG A 59 9.75 6.39 26.68
CA ARG A 59 10.53 5.18 26.92
C ARG A 59 12.01 5.43 26.61
N THR A 60 12.89 4.97 27.49
CA THR A 60 14.34 5.18 27.41
C THR A 60 15.06 3.86 27.56
N TYR A 61 16.10 3.65 26.76
CA TYR A 61 16.96 2.47 26.83
C TYR A 61 18.41 2.93 26.96
N LYS A 62 19.26 2.11 27.57
CA LYS A 62 20.68 2.41 27.66
C LYS A 62 21.29 2.31 26.26
N ARG A 63 22.28 3.16 25.98
CA ARG A 63 22.95 3.17 24.67
C ARG A 63 23.57 1.82 24.34
N ASP A 64 24.24 1.19 25.31
CA ASP A 64 24.89 -0.12 25.12
C ASP A 64 23.86 -1.24 24.82
N ASP A 65 22.65 -1.15 25.39
CA ASP A 65 21.56 -2.10 25.08
C ASP A 65 21.03 -1.87 23.65
N ILE A 66 20.89 -0.60 23.23
CA ILE A 66 20.48 -0.25 21.85
C ILE A 66 21.50 -0.79 20.84
N GLU A 67 22.80 -0.59 21.08
CA GLU A 67 23.87 -1.09 20.21
C GLU A 67 23.83 -2.61 20.11
N LYS A 68 23.65 -3.32 21.23
CA LYS A 68 23.45 -4.77 21.25
C LYS A 68 22.22 -5.18 20.42
N TRP A 69 21.08 -4.53 20.63
CA TRP A 69 19.82 -4.92 19.97
C TRP A 69 19.82 -4.66 18.47
N LEU A 70 20.60 -3.69 17.99
CA LEU A 70 20.69 -3.36 16.57
C LEU A 70 21.62 -4.30 15.78
N ASP A 71 22.43 -5.11 16.46
CA ASP A 71 23.48 -5.96 15.85
C ASP A 71 22.93 -6.90 14.78
N ASN A 72 21.86 -7.66 15.09
CA ASN A 72 21.26 -8.61 14.16
C ASN A 72 19.76 -8.83 14.42
N TYR A 73 19.10 -9.57 13.54
CA TYR A 73 17.65 -9.81 13.61
C TYR A 73 17.21 -10.47 14.92
N HIS A 74 17.98 -11.43 15.44
CA HIS A 74 17.65 -12.14 16.68
C HIS A 74 17.68 -11.18 17.87
N THR A 75 18.72 -10.35 17.95
CA THR A 75 18.86 -9.33 19.01
C THR A 75 17.79 -8.24 18.91
N LYS A 76 17.27 -7.95 17.71
CA LYS A 76 16.11 -7.06 17.53
C LYS A 76 14.84 -7.67 18.12
N LEU A 77 14.63 -8.98 17.98
CA LEU A 77 13.51 -9.67 18.65
C LEU A 77 13.69 -9.79 20.16
N GLU A 78 14.93 -9.84 20.69
CA GLU A 78 15.18 -9.71 22.14
C GLU A 78 14.74 -8.35 22.68
N PHE A 79 14.98 -7.27 21.92
CA PHE A 79 14.43 -5.96 22.25
C PHE A 79 12.90 -6.01 22.30
N LEU A 80 12.25 -6.55 21.26
CA LEU A 80 10.80 -6.62 21.20
C LEU A 80 10.24 -7.40 22.39
N GLU A 81 10.87 -8.51 22.77
CA GLU A 81 10.51 -9.27 23.97
C GLU A 81 10.57 -8.42 25.25
N THR A 82 11.66 -7.67 25.42
CA THR A 82 11.86 -6.77 26.57
C THR A 82 10.79 -5.68 26.60
N GLU A 83 10.49 -5.09 25.44
CA GLU A 83 9.50 -4.04 25.29
C GLU A 83 8.07 -4.53 25.58
N LEU A 84 7.73 -5.71 25.07
CA LEU A 84 6.43 -6.36 25.33
C LEU A 84 6.25 -6.66 26.81
N ALA A 85 7.27 -7.21 27.47
CA ALA A 85 7.27 -7.47 28.90
C ALA A 85 7.10 -6.16 29.71
N ALA A 86 7.83 -5.10 29.34
CA ALA A 86 7.74 -3.80 30.00
C ALA A 86 6.35 -3.15 29.84
N ARG A 87 5.66 -3.42 28.72
CA ARG A 87 4.31 -2.94 28.44
C ARG A 87 3.19 -3.88 28.94
N GLY A 88 3.53 -5.08 29.42
CA GLY A 88 2.55 -6.10 29.78
C GLY A 88 1.72 -6.62 28.60
N ILE A 89 2.29 -6.58 27.39
CA ILE A 89 1.62 -7.03 26.15
C ILE A 89 2.11 -8.45 25.82
N PRO A 90 1.22 -9.42 25.60
CA PRO A 90 1.63 -10.76 25.18
C PRO A 90 2.05 -10.77 23.71
N TRP A 91 2.88 -11.75 23.33
CA TRP A 91 3.16 -12.03 21.93
C TRP A 91 1.87 -12.41 21.19
N HIS A 92 1.55 -11.69 20.11
CA HIS A 92 0.43 -12.05 19.23
C HIS A 92 0.84 -13.03 18.12
N VAL A 93 2.10 -12.97 17.71
CA VAL A 93 2.75 -13.97 16.87
C VAL A 93 3.97 -14.45 17.63
N ASP A 94 4.08 -15.76 17.86
CA ASP A 94 5.17 -16.32 18.67
C ASP A 94 6.56 -15.97 18.08
N LYS A 95 7.52 -15.63 18.95
CA LYS A 95 8.89 -15.28 18.56
C LYS A 95 9.55 -16.38 17.70
N SER A 96 9.32 -17.64 18.04
CA SER A 96 9.88 -18.78 17.30
C SER A 96 9.30 -18.91 15.88
N HIS A 97 8.03 -18.53 15.68
CA HIS A 97 7.42 -18.52 14.36
C HIS A 97 7.98 -17.40 13.48
N ILE A 98 8.25 -16.23 14.06
CA ILE A 98 8.89 -15.12 13.35
C ILE A 98 10.32 -15.51 12.93
N LEU A 99 11.08 -16.13 13.84
CA LEU A 99 12.43 -16.63 13.53
C LEU A 99 12.41 -17.71 12.44
N TRP A 100 11.49 -18.67 12.52
CA TRP A 100 11.35 -19.68 11.48
C TRP A 100 11.03 -19.05 10.11
N ALA A 101 10.13 -18.07 10.05
CA ALA A 101 9.84 -17.35 8.81
C ALA A 101 11.04 -16.54 8.28
N HIS A 102 11.84 -15.94 9.18
CA HIS A 102 13.09 -15.27 8.85
C HIS A 102 14.13 -16.23 8.25
N ASP A 103 14.27 -17.44 8.80
CA ASP A 103 15.16 -18.46 8.26
C ASP A 103 14.73 -18.91 6.85
N GLN A 104 13.43 -19.11 6.65
CA GLN A 104 12.87 -19.39 5.33
C GLN A 104 13.16 -18.26 4.33
N ARG A 105 13.09 -16.99 4.75
CA ARG A 105 13.52 -15.86 3.92
C ARG A 105 15.00 -15.95 3.56
N ASN A 106 15.86 -16.26 4.52
CA ASN A 106 17.31 -16.37 4.29
C ASN A 106 17.64 -17.48 3.29
N GLU A 107 16.92 -18.59 3.31
CA GLU A 107 17.06 -19.65 2.31
C GLU A 107 16.69 -19.18 0.89
N GLN A 108 15.65 -18.36 0.74
CA GLN A 108 15.26 -17.78 -0.55
C GLN A 108 16.31 -16.80 -1.10
N TYR A 109 17.05 -16.11 -0.23
CA TYR A 109 18.03 -15.08 -0.62
C TYR A 109 19.46 -15.63 -0.78
N HIS A 110 19.86 -16.58 0.07
CA HIS A 110 21.24 -17.07 0.17
C HIS A 110 21.40 -18.57 -0.11
N GLY A 111 20.34 -19.37 0.03
CA GLY A 111 20.42 -20.84 -0.01
C GLY A 111 20.38 -21.46 -1.41
N GLY A 112 20.16 -20.67 -2.47
CA GLY A 112 20.06 -21.16 -3.85
C GLY A 112 18.84 -22.07 -4.11
N GLN A 113 17.93 -22.24 -3.14
CA GLN A 113 16.70 -22.99 -3.31
C GLN A 113 15.74 -22.24 -4.23
N LYS A 114 15.19 -22.95 -5.23
CA LYS A 114 14.26 -22.38 -6.22
C LYS A 114 12.79 -22.45 -5.77
N GLY A 115 12.52 -22.64 -4.49
CA GLY A 115 11.17 -22.75 -3.95
C GLY A 115 10.36 -21.47 -4.15
N ILE A 116 9.05 -21.60 -4.27
CA ILE A 116 8.13 -20.45 -4.20
C ILE A 116 7.64 -20.42 -2.75
N PRO A 117 7.72 -19.28 -2.03
CA PRO A 117 7.25 -19.20 -0.67
C PRO A 117 5.80 -19.67 -0.54
N GLU A 118 5.56 -20.54 0.44
CA GLU A 118 4.21 -21.02 0.72
C GLU A 118 3.34 -19.87 1.24
N LYS A 119 2.05 -19.91 0.88
CA LYS A 119 1.06 -18.91 1.32
C LYS A 119 0.97 -18.81 2.85
N GLN A 120 1.19 -19.91 3.56
CA GLN A 120 1.18 -19.93 5.02
C GLN A 120 2.32 -19.10 5.61
N ILE A 121 3.53 -19.17 5.05
CA ILE A 121 4.69 -18.38 5.48
C ILE A 121 4.41 -16.90 5.22
N LEU A 122 3.88 -16.56 4.04
CA LEU A 122 3.51 -15.19 3.68
C LEU A 122 2.46 -14.60 4.64
N ALA A 123 1.42 -15.36 4.95
CA ALA A 123 0.39 -14.93 5.89
C ALA A 123 0.96 -14.73 7.31
N LEU A 124 1.87 -15.62 7.73
CA LEU A 124 2.53 -15.52 9.03
C LEU A 124 3.41 -14.26 9.13
N ILE A 125 4.30 -14.04 8.17
CA ILE A 125 5.23 -12.90 8.20
C ILE A 125 4.49 -11.57 8.02
N ARG A 126 3.46 -11.51 7.16
CA ARG A 126 2.60 -10.34 7.01
C ARG A 126 1.95 -9.98 8.34
N LYS A 127 1.36 -10.98 9.01
CA LYS A 127 0.72 -10.80 10.32
C LYS A 127 1.72 -10.32 11.36
N ALA A 128 2.92 -10.89 11.40
CA ALA A 128 3.99 -10.46 12.30
C ALA A 128 4.41 -9.01 12.03
N ALA A 129 4.66 -8.64 10.77
CA ALA A 129 5.09 -7.30 10.38
C ALA A 129 4.07 -6.22 10.74
N LEU A 130 2.79 -6.45 10.42
CA LEU A 130 1.70 -5.55 10.81
C LEU A 130 1.61 -5.41 12.33
N TRP A 131 1.65 -6.53 13.07
CA TRP A 131 1.55 -6.52 14.51
C TRP A 131 2.71 -5.79 15.19
N VAL A 132 3.96 -6.07 14.79
CA VAL A 132 5.15 -5.40 15.32
C VAL A 132 5.07 -3.89 15.08
N PHE A 133 4.69 -3.48 13.87
CA PHE A 133 4.48 -2.08 13.55
C PHE A 133 3.40 -1.44 14.44
N SER A 134 2.22 -2.07 14.54
CA SER A 134 1.11 -1.58 15.36
C SER A 134 1.50 -1.39 16.83
N VAL A 135 2.27 -2.32 17.39
CA VAL A 135 2.73 -2.25 18.79
C VAL A 135 3.74 -1.12 18.97
N LEU A 136 4.80 -1.07 18.15
CA LEU A 136 5.89 -0.12 18.35
C LEU A 136 5.42 1.33 18.14
N TYR A 137 4.60 1.58 17.12
CA TYR A 137 4.15 2.92 16.75
C TYR A 137 2.77 3.29 17.32
N GLU A 138 2.16 2.40 18.13
CA GLU A 138 0.86 2.60 18.78
C GLU A 138 -0.27 2.90 17.76
N VAL A 139 -0.25 2.16 16.64
CA VAL A 139 -1.20 2.27 15.51
C VAL A 139 -2.07 1.01 15.46
N PRO A 140 -3.19 0.94 16.22
CA PRO A 140 -4.00 -0.28 16.30
C PRO A 140 -4.74 -0.61 14.99
N ASP A 141 -4.94 0.38 14.13
CA ASP A 141 -5.62 0.30 12.84
C ASP A 141 -4.65 0.13 11.64
N ALA A 142 -3.42 -0.36 11.87
CA ALA A 142 -2.40 -0.46 10.83
C ALA A 142 -2.84 -1.26 9.59
N GLU A 143 -3.61 -2.34 9.77
CA GLU A 143 -4.14 -3.14 8.65
C GLU A 143 -5.15 -2.34 7.80
N GLN A 144 -6.03 -1.55 8.43
CA GLN A 144 -6.97 -0.70 7.71
C GLN A 144 -6.24 0.40 6.94
N ARG A 145 -5.21 0.97 7.55
CA ARG A 145 -4.35 1.97 6.91
C ARG A 145 -3.59 1.40 5.73
N LEU A 146 -3.06 0.18 5.87
CA LEU A 146 -2.37 -0.53 4.80
C LEU A 146 -3.33 -0.76 3.63
N ALA A 147 -4.54 -1.26 3.90
CA ALA A 147 -5.57 -1.44 2.88
C ALA A 147 -5.90 -0.12 2.17
N GLN A 148 -6.06 0.98 2.92
CA GLN A 148 -6.31 2.30 2.34
C GLN A 148 -5.13 2.81 1.50
N ALA A 149 -3.89 2.61 1.97
CA ALA A 149 -2.69 3.00 1.24
C ALA A 149 -2.56 2.24 -0.08
N ILE A 150 -2.87 0.93 -0.09
CA ILE A 150 -2.92 0.13 -1.30
C ILE A 150 -4.00 0.63 -2.26
N LEU A 151 -5.22 0.90 -1.77
CA LEU A 151 -6.29 1.46 -2.60
C LEU A 151 -5.90 2.81 -3.23
N ASN A 152 -5.17 3.65 -2.51
CA ASN A 152 -4.69 4.94 -3.00
C ASN A 152 -3.50 4.80 -3.97
N ALA A 153 -2.72 3.73 -3.85
CA ALA A 153 -1.55 3.44 -4.69
C ALA A 153 -1.91 2.67 -5.97
N SER A 154 -3.06 1.99 -6.00
CA SER A 154 -3.62 1.43 -7.23
C SER A 154 -3.81 2.56 -8.26
N PRO A 155 -3.40 2.37 -9.52
CA PRO A 155 -3.77 3.30 -10.57
C PRO A 155 -5.31 3.47 -10.55
N PRO A 156 -5.83 4.67 -10.85
CA PRO A 156 -7.27 4.84 -10.98
C PRO A 156 -7.80 3.78 -11.94
N ASP A 157 -9.02 3.29 -11.68
CA ASP A 157 -9.69 2.40 -12.61
C ASP A 157 -9.52 2.95 -14.03
N PRO A 158 -9.24 2.09 -15.03
CA PRO A 158 -9.10 2.54 -16.39
C PRO A 158 -10.30 3.42 -16.72
N PRO A 159 -10.10 4.55 -17.40
CA PRO A 159 -11.19 5.45 -17.76
C PRO A 159 -12.35 4.63 -18.33
N GLN A 160 -13.57 4.98 -17.96
CA GLN A 160 -14.77 4.35 -18.48
C GLN A 160 -15.54 5.35 -19.33
N HIS A 161 -16.12 4.84 -20.42
CA HIS A 161 -17.06 5.59 -21.21
C HIS A 161 -18.28 5.97 -20.37
N GLU A 162 -18.71 7.22 -20.51
CA GLU A 162 -19.97 7.70 -19.97
C GLU A 162 -20.96 7.82 -21.12
N GLU A 163 -22.00 6.96 -21.15
CA GLU A 163 -22.94 6.92 -22.28
C GLU A 163 -23.59 8.28 -22.58
N GLU A 164 -23.78 9.12 -21.56
CA GLU A 164 -24.32 10.47 -21.73
C GLU A 164 -23.35 11.37 -22.52
N TYR A 165 -22.05 11.26 -22.25
CA TYR A 165 -21.02 12.00 -22.98
C TYR A 165 -20.85 11.46 -24.38
N ASP A 166 -20.82 10.13 -24.55
CA ASP A 166 -20.72 9.52 -25.88
C ASP A 166 -21.85 10.03 -26.78
N ARG A 167 -23.11 9.90 -26.30
CA ARG A 167 -24.28 10.38 -27.03
C ARG A 167 -24.24 11.89 -27.32
N ALA A 168 -23.77 12.70 -26.38
CA ALA A 168 -23.72 14.15 -26.55
C ALA A 168 -22.66 14.56 -27.59
N ILE A 169 -21.46 13.98 -27.49
CA ILE A 169 -20.34 14.24 -28.38
C ILE A 169 -20.66 13.75 -29.80
N ASP A 170 -21.18 12.53 -29.95
CA ASP A 170 -21.48 11.97 -31.27
C ASP A 170 -22.68 12.63 -31.94
N ARG A 171 -23.62 13.14 -31.14
CA ARG A 171 -24.72 13.95 -31.69
C ARG A 171 -24.23 15.29 -32.26
N GLU A 172 -23.26 15.90 -31.61
CA GLU A 172 -22.72 17.21 -32.03
C GLU A 172 -21.72 17.07 -33.17
N TYR A 173 -20.81 16.10 -33.08
CA TYR A 173 -19.63 16.01 -33.94
C TYR A 173 -19.66 14.81 -34.89
N GLY A 174 -20.55 13.84 -34.68
CA GLY A 174 -20.75 12.71 -35.59
C GLY A 174 -19.56 11.74 -35.64
N MET A 175 -19.19 11.35 -36.86
CA MET A 175 -18.08 10.43 -37.12
C MET A 175 -16.95 11.14 -37.86
N VAL A 176 -15.73 10.66 -37.65
CA VAL A 176 -14.52 11.13 -38.35
C VAL A 176 -13.85 9.95 -39.05
N ASP A 177 -13.44 10.19 -40.30
CA ASP A 177 -12.69 9.22 -41.09
C ASP A 177 -11.19 9.31 -40.80
N LEU A 178 -10.59 8.18 -40.44
CA LEU A 178 -9.15 8.00 -40.28
C LEU A 178 -8.68 6.90 -41.23
N GLY A 179 -8.07 7.32 -42.35
CA GLY A 179 -7.74 6.40 -43.44
C GLY A 179 -9.02 5.84 -44.06
N ASP A 180 -9.13 4.51 -44.11
CA ASP A 180 -10.28 3.80 -44.68
C ASP A 180 -11.33 3.40 -43.63
N GLN A 181 -11.23 3.91 -42.41
CA GLN A 181 -12.12 3.57 -41.30
C GLN A 181 -12.80 4.83 -40.74
N SER A 182 -14.08 4.69 -40.39
CA SER A 182 -14.87 5.75 -39.75
C SER A 182 -15.08 5.41 -38.27
N TYR A 183 -14.82 6.37 -37.40
CA TYR A 183 -14.98 6.23 -35.95
C TYR A 183 -15.91 7.29 -35.40
N TYR A 184 -16.59 6.98 -34.29
CA TYR A 184 -17.29 8.01 -33.52
C TYR A 184 -16.29 8.98 -32.87
N VAL A 185 -16.65 10.26 -32.84
CA VAL A 185 -15.78 11.28 -32.24
C VAL A 185 -15.61 11.02 -30.74
N SER A 186 -16.65 10.54 -30.05
CA SER A 186 -16.56 10.13 -28.65
C SER A 186 -15.52 9.04 -28.42
N GLU A 187 -15.51 8.00 -29.26
CA GLU A 187 -14.59 6.87 -29.21
C GLU A 187 -13.14 7.32 -29.43
N LEU A 188 -12.90 8.13 -30.47
CA LEU A 188 -11.57 8.67 -30.74
C LEU A 188 -11.10 9.58 -29.61
N LEU A 189 -11.94 10.51 -29.17
CA LEU A 189 -11.59 11.48 -28.14
C LEU A 189 -11.28 10.78 -26.81
N PHE A 190 -12.08 9.77 -26.44
CA PHE A 190 -11.82 8.93 -25.27
C PHE A 190 -10.49 8.18 -25.37
N ALA A 191 -10.16 7.62 -26.54
CA ALA A 191 -8.96 6.83 -26.76
C ALA A 191 -7.67 7.69 -26.79
N VAL A 192 -7.75 8.93 -27.27
CA VAL A 192 -6.56 9.79 -27.46
C VAL A 192 -6.36 10.81 -26.34
N ASP A 193 -7.45 11.33 -25.75
CA ASP A 193 -7.42 12.33 -24.68
C ASP A 193 -8.69 12.28 -23.82
N TYR A 194 -8.65 11.45 -22.76
CA TYR A 194 -9.76 11.30 -21.83
C TYR A 194 -10.17 12.60 -21.12
N ALA A 195 -9.24 13.54 -20.92
CA ALA A 195 -9.55 14.82 -20.28
C ALA A 195 -10.39 15.69 -21.22
N ALA A 196 -10.01 15.77 -22.49
CA ALA A 196 -10.78 16.47 -23.53
C ALA A 196 -12.15 15.82 -23.77
N TYR A 197 -12.23 14.48 -23.71
CA TYR A 197 -13.49 13.73 -23.75
C TYR A 197 -14.45 14.18 -22.65
N ARG A 198 -13.97 14.18 -21.40
CA ARG A 198 -14.77 14.58 -20.24
C ARG A 198 -15.20 16.04 -20.29
N GLU A 199 -14.30 16.94 -20.65
CA GLU A 199 -14.61 18.37 -20.73
C GLU A 199 -15.68 18.64 -21.79
N THR A 200 -15.52 18.03 -22.97
CA THR A 200 -16.45 18.19 -24.10
C THR A 200 -17.81 17.59 -23.77
N GLY A 201 -17.85 16.35 -23.28
CA GLY A 201 -19.07 15.67 -22.87
C GLY A 201 -19.81 16.43 -21.77
N GLY A 202 -19.10 16.86 -20.73
CA GLY A 202 -19.67 17.65 -19.63
C GLY A 202 -20.26 18.98 -20.10
N ARG A 203 -19.55 19.71 -20.98
CA ARG A 203 -20.03 20.97 -21.57
C ARG A 203 -21.31 20.76 -22.40
N LEU A 204 -21.36 19.74 -23.24
CA LEU A 204 -22.52 19.47 -24.10
C LEU A 204 -23.74 18.99 -23.30
N CYS A 205 -23.53 18.13 -22.30
CA CYS A 205 -24.59 17.69 -21.40
C CYS A 205 -25.15 18.86 -20.56
N ALA A 206 -24.30 19.79 -20.10
CA ALA A 206 -24.72 20.98 -19.37
C ALA A 206 -25.51 21.96 -20.26
N ALA A 207 -25.10 22.15 -21.51
CA ALA A 207 -25.83 22.99 -22.47
C ALA A 207 -27.25 22.44 -22.73
N LYS A 208 -27.38 21.12 -22.89
CA LYS A 208 -28.67 20.45 -23.10
C LYS A 208 -29.62 20.62 -21.91
N LYS A 209 -29.12 20.56 -20.67
CA LYS A 209 -29.93 20.79 -19.46
C LYS A 209 -30.47 22.22 -19.36
N ASN A 210 -29.73 23.20 -19.89
CA ASN A 210 -30.19 24.59 -19.91
C ASN A 210 -31.23 24.86 -21.00
N ASP A 211 -31.20 24.12 -22.11
CA ASP A 211 -32.23 24.21 -23.17
C ASP A 211 -33.54 23.50 -22.78
N GLU A 212 -33.49 22.50 -21.90
CA GLU A 212 -34.67 21.76 -21.41
C GLU A 212 -35.39 22.45 -20.23
N ASP A 213 -34.80 23.48 -19.58
CA ASP A 213 -35.44 24.27 -18.52
C ASP A 213 -35.28 25.80 -18.74
N PRO A 214 -36.09 26.42 -19.64
CA PRO A 214 -36.03 27.86 -19.90
C PRO A 214 -36.59 28.73 -18.75
N GLY A 215 -36.97 28.14 -17.61
CA GLY A 215 -37.78 28.76 -16.56
C GLY A 215 -37.06 29.55 -15.46
N LYS A 216 -35.73 29.72 -15.50
CA LYS A 216 -34.98 30.49 -14.48
C LYS A 216 -34.13 31.61 -15.09
N ALA A 217 -34.77 32.47 -15.88
CA ALA A 217 -34.25 33.79 -16.16
C ALA A 217 -35.41 34.81 -16.22
N LYS A 218 -35.94 35.15 -15.04
CA LYS A 218 -36.46 36.48 -14.69
C LYS A 218 -36.84 36.55 -13.21
#